data_AF-A0A9W6T687-F1
#
_entry.id   AF-A0A9W6T687-F1
#
_cell.length_a   1.000
_cell.length_b   1.000
_cell.length_c   1.000
_cell.angle_alpha   90.00
_cell.angle_beta   90.00
_cell.angle_gamma   90.00
#
_symmetry.space_group_name_H-M   'P 1'
#
loop_
_entity.id
_entity.type
_entity.pdbx_description
1 polymer ?
#
loop_
_entity_poly.entity_id
_entity_poly.type
_entity_poly.pdbx_seq_one_letter_code
_entity_poly.pdbx_strand_id
1 'polypeptide(L)'
;MLTELSTHLENAVKDKKDDDSTKDTKESETKNDSEPTDENIAATAAAAATAAATAAAAAAAASAAAISTSRVPSATQPPGDLPEDQDSKDSAEDDDMYLKEDLPEGLSSAGPITKNGRGRKPAPGTEEWHKQRKLNHKEVERRRRLSINTGIQELQAVIPSNDTNKSQIIKRAVEYIRRLKENENTNIEKWTLEKLITDQAVNELANSNEKLKIELEKAYREIEHWKKTYNALKEEKK
;
A
#
# COMPACT_ATOMS: atom_id res chain seq x y z
N MET A 1 54.57 0.75 7.76
CA MET A 1 53.11 0.51 7.91
C MET A 1 52.21 1.65 7.41
N LEU A 2 52.74 2.78 6.91
CA LEU A 2 51.91 3.83 6.26
C LEU A 2 52.14 3.95 4.74
N THR A 3 53.10 3.19 4.20
CA THR A 3 53.40 3.14 2.76
C THR A 3 52.66 2.03 2.02
N GLU A 4 52.11 1.03 2.72
CA GLU A 4 51.42 -0.12 2.10
C GLU A 4 49.91 0.08 1.89
N LEU A 5 49.32 1.09 2.55
CA LEU A 5 47.91 1.43 2.36
C LEU A 5 47.67 2.35 1.16
N SER A 6 48.70 3.05 0.66
CA SER A 6 48.58 3.94 -0.49
C SER A 6 48.61 3.20 -1.82
N THR A 7 49.23 2.01 -1.90
CA THR A 7 49.34 1.24 -3.14
C THR A 7 48.10 0.41 -3.46
N HIS A 8 47.17 0.24 -2.52
CA HIS A 8 45.94 -0.52 -2.76
C HIS A 8 44.78 0.32 -3.32
N LEU A 9 44.83 1.65 -3.22
CA LEU A 9 43.77 2.51 -3.76
C LEU A 9 43.94 2.85 -5.25
N GLU A 10 45.18 2.81 -5.76
CA GLU A 10 45.48 3.22 -7.14
C GLU A 10 45.25 2.10 -8.18
N ASN A 11 45.15 0.85 -7.74
CA ASN A 11 44.87 -0.30 -8.61
C ASN A 11 43.36 -0.55 -8.84
N ALA A 12 42.46 0.09 -8.09
CA ALA A 12 41.02 -0.15 -8.20
C ALA A 12 40.30 0.70 -9.27
N VAL A 13 41.01 1.62 -9.94
CA VAL A 13 40.41 2.55 -10.93
C VAL A 13 40.59 2.08 -12.38
N LYS A 14 41.35 0.99 -12.64
CA LYS A 14 41.82 0.66 -13.99
C LYS A 14 41.05 -0.44 -14.75
N ASP A 15 40.12 -1.15 -14.12
CA ASP A 15 39.50 -2.37 -14.71
C ASP A 15 38.00 -2.28 -15.01
N LYS A 16 37.50 -1.16 -15.52
CA LYS A 16 36.09 -1.07 -15.99
C LYS A 16 35.91 -0.40 -17.35
N LYS A 17 36.85 -0.66 -18.24
CA LYS A 17 36.73 -0.37 -19.67
C LYS A 17 36.68 -1.70 -20.41
N ASP A 18 35.79 -1.77 -21.41
CA ASP A 18 35.55 -2.86 -22.36
C ASP A 18 34.38 -3.80 -22.00
N ASP A 19 33.15 -3.33 -22.27
CA ASP A 19 32.09 -4.20 -22.80
C ASP A 19 31.25 -3.39 -23.81
N ASP A 20 31.79 -3.31 -25.03
CA ASP A 20 31.11 -2.83 -26.23
C ASP A 20 30.36 -4.02 -26.86
N SER A 21 29.04 -4.00 -26.71
CA SER A 21 28.15 -4.88 -27.48
C SER A 21 26.98 -4.04 -27.99
N THR A 22 27.26 -3.31 -29.06
CA THR A 22 26.27 -2.66 -29.91
C THR A 22 25.51 -3.73 -30.71
N LYS A 23 24.30 -4.07 -30.26
CA LYS A 23 23.36 -4.89 -31.01
C LYS A 23 22.42 -3.99 -31.80
N ASP A 24 22.62 -4.00 -33.13
CA ASP A 24 21.77 -3.39 -34.14
C ASP A 24 20.28 -3.65 -33.88
N THR A 25 19.54 -2.57 -33.59
CA THR A 25 18.08 -2.58 -33.64
C THR A 25 17.65 -1.62 -34.74
N LYS A 26 17.16 -2.22 -35.82
CA LYS A 26 16.70 -1.60 -37.06
C LYS A 26 15.56 -0.63 -36.76
N GLU A 27 15.78 0.67 -36.94
CA GLU A 27 14.74 1.70 -36.92
C GLU A 27 13.76 1.47 -38.07
N SER A 28 12.49 1.27 -37.73
CA SER A 28 11.37 1.47 -38.65
C SER A 28 10.88 2.90 -38.46
N GLU A 29 11.28 3.80 -39.37
CA GLU A 29 10.74 5.14 -39.49
C GLU A 29 9.23 5.08 -39.79
N THR A 30 8.39 5.42 -38.82
CA THR A 30 7.07 5.96 -39.10
C THR A 30 7.17 7.48 -39.03
N LYS A 31 7.26 8.12 -40.21
CA LYS A 31 7.06 9.56 -40.37
C LYS A 31 5.65 9.92 -39.89
N ASN A 32 5.57 10.52 -38.71
CA ASN A 32 4.43 11.34 -38.31
C ASN A 32 4.87 12.80 -38.38
N ASP A 33 4.77 13.39 -39.57
CA ASP A 33 4.77 14.83 -39.75
C ASP A 33 3.45 15.38 -39.21
N SER A 34 3.49 15.88 -37.98
CA SER A 34 2.42 16.71 -37.42
C SER A 34 3.09 17.70 -36.47
N GLU A 35 3.44 18.88 -36.99
CA GLU A 35 3.91 20.01 -36.19
C GLU A 35 2.92 20.26 -35.04
N PRO A 36 3.40 20.41 -33.79
CA PRO A 36 2.52 20.73 -32.68
C PRO A 36 2.16 22.21 -32.77
N THR A 37 0.95 22.50 -33.22
CA THR A 37 0.37 23.85 -33.12
C THR A 37 0.22 24.21 -31.64
N ASP A 38 0.60 25.44 -31.27
CA ASP A 38 0.66 25.99 -29.90
C ASP A 38 -0.62 25.76 -29.05
N GLU A 39 -1.77 25.55 -29.69
CA GLU A 39 -3.04 25.25 -29.02
C GLU A 39 -3.03 23.93 -28.23
N ASN A 40 -2.23 22.93 -28.67
CA ASN A 40 -2.25 21.59 -28.06
C ASN A 40 -1.40 21.52 -26.78
N ILE A 41 -0.36 22.36 -26.68
CA ILE A 41 0.47 22.51 -25.48
C ILE A 41 -0.29 23.30 -24.40
N ALA A 42 -1.03 24.33 -24.80
CA ALA A 42 -1.89 25.08 -23.89
C ALA A 42 -3.04 24.22 -23.33
N ALA A 43 -3.67 23.38 -24.16
CA ALA A 43 -4.74 22.48 -23.74
C ALA A 43 -4.25 21.40 -22.75
N THR A 44 -3.06 20.84 -22.97
CA THR A 44 -2.47 19.83 -22.07
C THR A 44 -1.97 20.44 -20.75
N ALA A 45 -1.43 21.67 -20.78
CA ALA A 45 -1.08 22.41 -19.56
C ALA A 45 -2.31 22.81 -18.73
N ALA A 46 -3.40 23.23 -19.39
CA ALA A 46 -4.65 23.56 -18.72
C ALA A 46 -5.31 22.32 -18.09
N ALA A 47 -5.27 21.17 -18.76
CA ALA A 47 -5.77 19.91 -18.21
C ALA A 47 -4.96 19.45 -16.99
N ALA A 48 -3.63 19.59 -17.02
CA ALA A 48 -2.75 19.26 -15.89
C ALA A 48 -2.97 20.19 -14.68
N ALA A 49 -3.16 21.49 -14.91
CA ALA A 49 -3.46 22.46 -13.85
C ALA A 49 -4.82 22.20 -13.20
N THR A 50 -5.82 21.82 -14.00
CA THR A 50 -7.17 21.51 -13.49
C THR A 50 -7.16 20.23 -12.65
N ALA A 51 -6.39 19.20 -13.06
CA ALA A 51 -6.23 17.96 -12.30
C ALA A 51 -5.56 18.19 -10.93
N ALA A 52 -4.52 19.04 -10.89
CA ALA A 52 -3.84 19.42 -9.65
C ALA A 52 -4.75 20.19 -8.69
N ALA A 53 -5.60 21.09 -9.19
CA ALA A 53 -6.55 21.84 -8.38
C ALA A 53 -7.64 20.94 -7.77
N THR A 54 -8.14 19.94 -8.51
CA THR A 54 -9.10 18.97 -7.97
C THR A 54 -8.51 18.05 -6.90
N ALA A 55 -7.23 17.68 -7.01
CA ALA A 55 -6.55 16.87 -6.00
C ALA A 55 -6.35 17.66 -4.67
N ALA A 56 -6.04 18.95 -4.76
CA ALA A 56 -5.90 19.82 -3.60
C ALA A 56 -7.25 20.08 -2.89
N ALA A 57 -8.35 20.23 -3.65
CA ALA A 57 -9.69 20.40 -3.08
C ALA A 57 -10.21 19.14 -2.36
N ALA A 58 -9.89 17.95 -2.87
CA ALA A 58 -10.28 16.68 -2.24
C ALA A 58 -9.56 16.46 -0.89
N ALA A 59 -8.30 16.87 -0.77
CA ALA A 59 -7.54 16.77 0.48
C ALA A 59 -8.06 17.73 1.58
N ALA A 60 -8.57 18.91 1.21
CA ALA A 60 -9.12 19.88 2.16
C ALA A 60 -10.53 19.50 2.67
N ALA A 61 -11.33 18.78 1.87
CA ALA A 61 -12.65 18.31 2.30
C ALA A 61 -12.57 17.14 3.30
N ALA A 62 -11.52 16.32 3.22
CA ALA A 62 -11.33 15.17 4.11
C ALA A 62 -10.94 15.58 5.56
N SER A 63 -10.25 16.71 5.74
CA SER A 63 -9.85 17.21 7.06
C SER A 63 -10.98 17.95 7.79
N ALA A 64 -11.96 18.51 7.08
CA ALA A 64 -13.12 19.19 7.67
C ALA A 64 -14.18 18.22 8.24
N ALA A 65 -14.29 17.00 7.70
CA ALA A 65 -15.28 16.01 8.13
C ALA A 65 -14.90 15.30 9.45
N ALA A 66 -13.65 15.39 9.90
CA ALA A 66 -13.15 14.65 11.06
C ALA A 66 -13.46 15.29 12.43
N ILE A 67 -14.00 16.51 12.48
CA ILE A 67 -14.11 17.28 13.73
C ILE A 67 -15.54 17.25 14.33
N SER A 68 -16.56 16.77 13.61
CA SER A 68 -17.97 16.92 14.01
C SER A 68 -18.73 15.60 14.20
N THR A 69 -18.21 14.65 14.97
CA THR A 69 -19.01 13.47 15.39
C THR A 69 -18.61 12.91 16.76
N SER A 70 -18.91 13.65 17.82
CA SER A 70 -19.01 13.10 19.18
C SER A 70 -20.26 13.66 19.87
N ARG A 71 -21.45 13.19 19.47
CA ARG A 71 -22.70 13.45 20.18
C ARG A 71 -23.38 12.12 20.51
N VAL A 72 -23.30 11.75 21.78
CA VAL A 72 -23.93 10.58 22.40
C VAL A 72 -25.43 10.86 22.59
N PRO A 73 -26.36 9.97 22.18
CA PRO A 73 -27.75 10.09 22.59
C PRO A 73 -28.00 9.31 23.90
N SER A 74 -28.59 10.04 24.85
CA SER A 74 -29.11 9.59 26.14
C SER A 74 -30.26 8.60 25.99
N ALA A 75 -30.21 7.47 26.71
CA ALA A 75 -31.26 6.45 26.73
C ALA A 75 -32.24 6.69 27.89
N THR A 76 -33.52 6.69 27.57
CA THR A 76 -34.69 6.84 28.44
C THR A 76 -34.93 5.57 29.27
N GLN A 77 -35.12 5.72 30.58
CA GLN A 77 -35.60 4.68 31.51
C GLN A 77 -37.10 4.41 31.35
N PRO A 78 -37.58 3.19 31.67
CA PRO A 78 -38.92 2.98 32.22
C PRO A 78 -38.87 2.47 33.68
N PRO A 79 -39.82 2.83 34.56
CA PRO A 79 -39.94 2.30 35.92
C PRO A 79 -40.98 1.16 36.01
N GLY A 80 -40.84 0.26 37.00
CA GLY A 80 -41.92 -0.63 37.44
C GLY A 80 -41.49 -1.98 38.06
N ASP A 81 -41.23 -1.97 39.37
CA ASP A 81 -41.58 -2.93 40.44
C ASP A 81 -41.68 -4.47 40.22
N LEU A 82 -40.74 -5.20 40.86
CA LEU A 82 -40.81 -6.36 41.82
C LEU A 82 -41.95 -7.44 41.73
N PRO A 83 -41.73 -8.72 42.15
CA PRO A 83 -40.90 -9.13 43.30
C PRO A 83 -39.99 -10.38 43.14
N GLU A 84 -39.21 -10.58 44.20
CA GLU A 84 -38.27 -11.65 44.57
C GLU A 84 -38.76 -13.09 44.32
N ASP A 85 -37.83 -13.99 44.00
CA ASP A 85 -37.70 -15.26 44.71
C ASP A 85 -36.27 -15.82 44.65
N GLN A 86 -35.91 -16.47 45.74
CA GLN A 86 -34.57 -16.84 46.19
C GLN A 86 -34.07 -18.18 45.60
N ASP A 87 -32.79 -18.43 45.83
CA ASP A 87 -32.14 -19.74 45.94
C ASP A 87 -31.95 -20.60 44.68
N SER A 88 -30.69 -20.67 44.22
CA SER A 88 -29.93 -21.93 44.29
C SER A 88 -28.45 -21.70 43.93
N LYS A 89 -27.60 -21.77 44.96
CA LYS A 89 -26.23 -22.27 44.80
C LYS A 89 -26.36 -23.74 44.41
N ASP A 90 -25.70 -24.15 43.33
CA ASP A 90 -25.11 -25.47 43.37
C ASP A 90 -23.84 -25.55 42.53
N SER A 91 -22.84 -26.12 43.19
CA SER A 91 -21.49 -26.38 42.72
C SER A 91 -21.51 -27.38 41.58
N ALA A 92 -20.79 -27.12 40.49
CA ALA A 92 -20.42 -28.16 39.55
C ALA A 92 -18.97 -28.54 39.81
N GLU A 93 -18.80 -29.52 40.69
CA GLU A 93 -17.58 -30.32 40.77
C GLU A 93 -17.41 -31.09 39.47
N ASP A 94 -16.19 -31.07 38.96
CA ASP A 94 -15.69 -31.87 37.84
C ASP A 94 -15.78 -33.36 38.21
N ASP A 95 -16.80 -34.07 37.74
CA ASP A 95 -16.82 -35.53 37.71
C ASP A 95 -16.53 -36.02 36.27
N ASP A 96 -15.26 -36.35 36.09
CA ASP A 96 -14.63 -36.98 34.95
C ASP A 96 -15.12 -38.45 34.84
N MET A 97 -16.33 -38.67 34.32
CA MET A 97 -16.85 -40.02 34.08
C MET A 97 -16.25 -40.60 32.79
N TYR A 98 -15.07 -41.19 32.94
CA TYR A 98 -14.39 -42.07 31.99
C TYR A 98 -15.23 -43.34 31.75
N LEU A 99 -16.11 -43.34 30.74
CA LEU A 99 -16.82 -44.56 30.33
C LEU A 99 -15.84 -45.47 29.57
N LYS A 100 -15.24 -46.41 30.30
CA LYS A 100 -14.56 -47.58 29.75
C LYS A 100 -15.57 -48.72 29.76
N GLU A 101 -16.27 -48.92 28.64
CA GLU A 101 -17.14 -50.08 28.45
C GLU A 101 -16.36 -51.22 27.79
N ASP A 102 -16.27 -52.31 28.54
CA ASP A 102 -15.80 -53.61 28.09
C ASP A 102 -16.82 -54.22 27.10
N LEU A 103 -16.32 -54.70 25.95
CA LEU A 103 -17.06 -55.51 24.99
C LEU A 103 -17.46 -56.86 25.59
N PRO A 104 -18.67 -57.36 25.27
CA PRO A 104 -18.90 -58.80 25.13
C PRO A 104 -19.17 -59.19 23.68
N GLU A 105 -18.46 -60.22 23.23
CA GLU A 105 -18.68 -60.92 21.95
C GLU A 105 -20.02 -61.69 21.93
N GLY A 106 -20.73 -61.58 20.81
CA GLY A 106 -21.60 -62.65 20.29
C GLY A 106 -23.09 -62.57 20.61
N LEU A 107 -23.89 -61.96 19.72
CA LEU A 107 -24.93 -62.67 18.93
C LEU A 107 -25.62 -61.74 17.93
N SER A 108 -25.84 -62.28 16.74
CA SER A 108 -26.59 -61.75 15.60
C SER A 108 -28.05 -61.40 15.92
N SER A 109 -28.51 -60.23 15.49
CA SER A 109 -29.87 -60.06 14.93
C SER A 109 -29.96 -58.77 14.12
N ALA A 110 -30.48 -58.90 12.91
CA ALA A 110 -30.74 -57.84 11.96
C ALA A 110 -31.65 -56.73 12.55
N GLY A 111 -31.25 -55.48 12.37
CA GLY A 111 -32.07 -54.29 12.60
C GLY A 111 -31.67 -53.18 11.63
N PRO A 112 -32.60 -52.43 11.03
CA PRO A 112 -32.33 -51.64 9.83
C PRO A 112 -31.55 -50.37 10.13
N ILE A 113 -30.54 -50.12 9.31
CA ILE A 113 -29.87 -48.83 9.14
C ILE A 113 -30.93 -47.76 8.86
N THR A 114 -31.22 -46.92 9.85
CA THR A 114 -32.06 -45.73 9.66
C THR A 114 -31.23 -44.66 8.98
N LYS A 115 -31.52 -44.56 7.68
CA LYS A 115 -31.05 -43.58 6.72
C LYS A 115 -31.14 -42.15 7.28
N ASN A 116 -30.02 -41.43 7.16
CA ASN A 116 -29.88 -39.99 6.96
C ASN A 116 -31.16 -39.15 7.15
N GLY A 117 -31.32 -38.60 8.36
CA GLY A 117 -32.27 -37.53 8.66
C GLY A 117 -31.87 -36.23 7.97
N ARG A 118 -32.29 -36.07 6.71
CA ARG A 118 -32.36 -34.77 6.05
C ARG A 118 -33.40 -33.91 6.79
N GLY A 119 -32.94 -32.88 7.51
CA GLY A 119 -33.64 -31.59 7.58
C GLY A 119 -34.83 -31.42 8.52
N ARG A 120 -35.00 -32.24 9.56
CA ARG A 120 -35.91 -31.87 10.67
C ARG A 120 -35.09 -31.44 11.87
N LYS A 121 -35.22 -30.18 12.27
CA LYS A 121 -34.67 -29.68 13.53
C LYS A 121 -35.23 -30.57 14.65
N PRO A 122 -34.39 -31.23 15.47
CA PRO A 122 -34.85 -32.08 16.57
C PRO A 122 -35.76 -31.27 17.50
N ALA A 123 -36.75 -31.92 18.10
CA ALA A 123 -37.73 -31.25 18.93
C ALA A 123 -37.04 -30.57 20.14
N PRO A 124 -37.34 -29.29 20.47
CA PRO A 124 -36.74 -28.59 21.60
C PRO A 124 -36.89 -29.39 22.91
N GLY A 125 -35.81 -29.54 23.67
CA GLY A 125 -35.80 -30.31 24.93
C GLY A 125 -35.51 -31.81 24.79
N THR A 126 -35.41 -32.34 23.57
CA THR A 126 -34.91 -33.72 23.35
C THR A 126 -33.39 -33.79 23.51
N GLU A 127 -32.89 -34.95 23.91
CA GLU A 127 -31.45 -35.17 24.10
C GLU A 127 -30.65 -34.94 22.80
N GLU A 128 -31.25 -35.25 21.65
CA GLU A 128 -30.70 -34.99 20.31
C GLU A 128 -30.58 -33.50 20.01
N TRP A 129 -31.52 -32.68 20.48
CA TRP A 129 -31.48 -31.22 20.35
C TRP A 129 -30.34 -30.61 21.16
N HIS A 130 -30.14 -31.07 22.40
CA HIS A 130 -29.01 -30.64 23.24
C HIS A 130 -27.66 -31.06 22.62
N LYS A 131 -27.55 -32.30 22.13
CA LYS A 131 -26.36 -32.81 21.43
C LYS A 131 -26.05 -31.99 20.17
N GLN A 132 -27.04 -31.76 19.31
CA GLN A 132 -26.86 -30.98 18.07
C GLN A 132 -26.44 -29.54 18.35
N ARG A 133 -27.04 -28.88 19.36
CA ARG A 133 -26.67 -27.52 19.76
C ARG A 133 -25.23 -27.46 20.27
N LYS A 134 -24.79 -28.44 21.08
CA LYS A 134 -23.40 -28.54 21.58
C LYS A 134 -22.41 -28.75 20.43
N LEU A 135 -22.72 -29.64 19.48
CA LEU A 135 -21.88 -29.88 18.29
C LEU A 135 -21.84 -28.67 17.37
N ASN A 136 -22.96 -28.01 17.13
CA ASN A 136 -23.02 -26.81 16.33
C ASN A 136 -22.18 -25.68 16.97
N HIS A 137 -22.28 -25.49 18.29
CA HIS A 137 -21.46 -24.52 19.01
C HIS A 137 -19.95 -24.82 18.89
N LYS A 138 -19.56 -26.11 19.01
CA LYS A 138 -18.16 -26.53 18.77
C LYS A 138 -17.70 -26.25 17.35
N GLU A 139 -18.54 -26.51 16.36
CA GLU A 139 -18.24 -26.27 14.94
C GLU A 139 -18.07 -24.77 14.65
N VAL A 140 -18.94 -23.93 15.22
CA VAL A 140 -18.82 -22.46 15.13
C VAL A 140 -17.48 -22.00 15.69
N GLU A 141 -17.10 -22.48 16.88
CA GLU A 141 -15.83 -22.10 17.50
C GLU A 141 -14.62 -22.64 16.72
N ARG A 142 -14.71 -23.86 16.16
CA ARG A 142 -13.67 -24.41 15.29
C ARG A 142 -13.46 -23.54 14.05
N ARG A 143 -14.53 -23.12 13.38
CA ARG A 143 -14.46 -22.23 12.21
C ARG A 143 -13.85 -20.88 12.57
N ARG A 144 -14.24 -20.30 13.71
CA ARG A 144 -13.63 -19.06 14.23
C ARG A 144 -12.12 -19.23 14.43
N ARG A 145 -11.68 -20.31 15.08
CA ARG A 145 -10.26 -20.60 15.30
C ARG A 145 -9.49 -20.80 13.99
N LEU A 146 -10.09 -21.48 13.01
CA LEU A 146 -9.47 -21.63 11.69
C LEU A 146 -9.30 -20.30 10.96
N SER A 147 -10.34 -19.46 10.97
CA SER A 147 -10.28 -18.13 10.36
C SER A 147 -9.19 -17.27 10.98
N ILE A 148 -9.09 -17.25 12.32
CA ILE A 148 -8.01 -16.53 13.02
C ILE A 148 -6.63 -17.09 12.65
N ASN A 149 -6.47 -18.41 12.62
CA ASN A 149 -5.19 -19.02 12.28
C ASN A 149 -4.77 -18.72 10.84
N THR A 150 -5.73 -18.70 9.93
CA THR A 150 -5.49 -18.34 8.52
C THR A 150 -4.99 -16.91 8.42
N GLY A 151 -5.66 -15.96 9.09
CA GLY A 151 -5.21 -14.56 9.11
C GLY A 151 -3.81 -14.36 9.72
N ILE A 152 -3.44 -15.15 10.75
CA ILE A 152 -2.08 -15.10 11.32
C ILE A 152 -1.04 -15.64 10.33
N GLN A 153 -1.36 -16.69 9.56
CA GLN A 153 -0.46 -17.24 8.55
C GLN A 153 -0.25 -16.28 7.37
N GLU A 154 -1.31 -15.63 6.90
CA GLU A 154 -1.21 -14.58 5.87
C GLU A 154 -0.35 -13.41 6.36
N LEU A 155 -0.53 -12.99 7.61
CA LEU A 155 0.27 -11.94 8.21
C LEU A 155 1.76 -12.34 8.28
N GLN A 156 2.06 -13.59 8.62
CA GLN A 156 3.44 -14.10 8.65
C GLN A 156 4.12 -14.04 7.27
N ALA A 157 3.37 -14.25 6.18
CA ALA A 157 3.93 -14.29 4.82
C ALA A 157 4.41 -12.92 4.32
N VAL A 158 3.84 -11.81 4.83
CA VAL A 158 4.16 -10.44 4.38
C VAL A 158 5.19 -9.74 5.28
N ILE A 159 5.55 -10.35 6.41
CA ILE A 159 6.52 -9.79 7.35
C ILE A 159 7.90 -10.40 7.05
N PRO A 160 8.99 -9.64 7.14
CA PRO A 160 10.36 -10.16 7.01
C PRO A 160 10.81 -10.93 8.27
N SER A 161 9.99 -11.86 8.77
CA SER A 161 10.32 -12.77 9.87
C SER A 161 9.75 -14.15 9.61
N ASN A 162 10.52 -15.19 9.91
CA ASN A 162 10.11 -16.59 9.82
C ASN A 162 9.65 -17.16 11.17
N ASP A 163 9.24 -16.31 12.12
CA ASP A 163 8.75 -16.72 13.43
C ASP A 163 7.52 -17.65 13.32
N THR A 164 7.49 -18.72 14.11
CA THR A 164 6.37 -19.69 14.12
C THR A 164 5.39 -19.45 15.28
N ASN A 165 5.77 -18.62 16.25
CA ASN A 165 4.96 -18.32 17.42
C ASN A 165 3.94 -17.22 17.11
N LYS A 166 2.65 -17.51 17.29
CA LYS A 166 1.55 -16.57 17.01
C LYS A 166 1.71 -15.20 17.70
N SER A 167 2.14 -15.19 18.96
CA SER A 167 2.34 -13.96 19.72
C SER A 167 3.53 -13.13 19.19
N GLN A 168 4.59 -13.80 18.73
CA GLN A 168 5.74 -13.11 18.14
C GLN A 168 5.43 -12.58 16.74
N ILE A 169 4.74 -13.35 15.90
CA ILE A 169 4.27 -12.91 14.57
C ILE A 169 3.48 -11.60 14.70
N ILE A 170 2.54 -11.53 15.63
CA ILE A 170 1.73 -10.32 15.87
C ILE A 170 2.61 -9.15 16.34
N LYS A 171 3.55 -9.37 17.27
CA LYS A 171 4.45 -8.30 17.74
C LYS A 171 5.33 -7.75 16.62
N ARG A 172 5.95 -8.64 15.84
CA ARG A 172 6.80 -8.26 14.69
C ARG A 172 6.00 -7.59 13.58
N ALA A 173 4.74 -7.99 13.38
CA ALA A 173 3.83 -7.29 12.47
C ALA A 173 3.65 -5.83 12.85
N VAL A 174 3.37 -5.57 14.13
CA VAL A 174 3.16 -4.22 14.63
C VAL A 174 4.42 -3.37 14.49
N GLU A 175 5.59 -3.92 14.83
CA GLU A 175 6.88 -3.25 14.63
C GLU A 175 7.15 -2.96 13.15
N TYR A 176 6.88 -3.93 12.27
CA TYR A 176 7.10 -3.77 10.84
C TYR A 176 6.19 -2.70 10.23
N ILE A 177 4.91 -2.65 10.62
CA ILE A 177 3.98 -1.59 10.19
C ILE A 177 4.48 -0.22 10.62
N ARG A 178 4.98 -0.07 11.87
CA ARG A 178 5.56 1.20 12.34
C ARG A 178 6.76 1.61 11.50
N ARG A 179 7.68 0.68 11.24
CA ARG A 179 8.87 0.93 10.40
C ARG A 179 8.48 1.29 8.96
N LEU A 180 7.47 0.64 8.39
CA LEU A 180 6.99 0.97 7.05
C LEU A 180 6.44 2.39 7.00
N LYS A 181 5.68 2.83 8.01
CA LYS A 181 5.16 4.19 8.10
C LYS A 181 6.27 5.24 8.27
N GLU A 182 7.28 4.95 9.07
CA GLU A 182 8.45 5.82 9.22
C GLU A 182 9.25 5.91 7.92
N ASN A 183 9.47 4.78 7.25
CA ASN A 183 10.16 4.73 5.96
C ASN A 183 9.37 5.47 4.85
N GLU A 184 8.04 5.37 4.84
CA GLU A 184 7.19 6.16 3.95
C GLU A 184 7.41 7.66 4.17
N ASN A 185 7.45 8.11 5.44
CA ASN A 185 7.72 9.51 5.76
C ASN A 185 9.11 9.95 5.27
N THR A 186 10.16 9.16 5.54
CA THR A 186 11.52 9.45 5.06
C THR A 186 11.61 9.48 3.53
N ASN A 187 10.87 8.61 2.83
CA ASN A 187 10.82 8.61 1.38
C ASN A 187 10.15 9.87 0.83
N ILE A 188 9.06 10.33 1.46
CA ILE A 188 8.39 11.58 1.11
C ILE A 188 9.35 12.76 1.30
N GLU A 189 10.04 12.83 2.44
CA GLU A 189 11.02 13.89 2.73
C GLU A 189 12.15 13.91 1.71
N LYS A 190 12.74 12.73 1.42
CA LYS A 190 13.81 12.59 0.43
C LYS A 190 13.34 13.04 -0.96
N TRP A 191 12.19 12.54 -1.40
CA TRP A 191 11.64 12.88 -2.71
C TRP A 191 11.34 14.38 -2.81
N THR A 192 10.79 14.98 -1.75
CA THR A 192 10.49 16.42 -1.71
C THR A 192 11.77 17.26 -1.82
N LEU A 193 12.83 16.86 -1.10
CA LEU A 193 14.11 17.55 -1.17
C LEU A 193 14.76 17.42 -2.55
N GLU A 194 14.80 16.20 -3.09
CA GLU A 194 15.36 15.92 -4.42
C GLU A 194 14.59 16.68 -5.51
N LYS A 195 13.26 16.74 -5.41
CA LYS A 195 12.40 17.50 -6.30
C LYS A 195 12.69 18.99 -6.24
N LEU A 196 12.78 19.57 -5.03
CA LEU A 196 13.10 20.99 -4.85
C LEU A 196 14.45 21.36 -5.46
N ILE A 197 15.49 20.56 -5.23
CA ILE A 197 16.83 20.79 -5.77
C ILE A 197 16.81 20.72 -7.30
N THR A 198 16.14 19.72 -7.85
CA THR A 198 16.02 19.55 -9.31
C THR A 198 15.26 20.71 -9.93
N ASP A 199 14.16 21.16 -9.32
CA ASP A 199 13.38 22.29 -9.80
C ASP A 199 14.18 23.59 -9.73
N GLN A 200 14.97 23.79 -8.67
CA GLN A 200 15.90 24.91 -8.59
C GLN A 200 16.93 24.88 -9.72
N ALA A 201 17.57 23.74 -9.96
CA ALA A 201 18.56 23.59 -11.03
C ALA A 201 17.95 23.83 -12.42
N VAL A 202 16.74 23.31 -12.67
CA VAL A 202 15.99 23.54 -13.91
C VAL A 202 15.69 25.04 -14.09
N ASN A 203 15.25 25.73 -13.04
CA ASN A 203 15.01 27.17 -13.10
C ASN A 203 16.28 27.97 -13.36
N GLU A 204 17.39 27.62 -12.74
CA GLU A 204 18.70 28.26 -12.97
C GLU A 204 19.18 28.05 -14.42
N LEU A 205 19.03 26.83 -14.95
CA LEU A 205 19.34 26.52 -16.36
C LEU A 205 18.40 27.24 -17.33
N ALA A 206 17.10 27.31 -17.04
CA ALA A 206 16.14 28.06 -17.85
C ALA A 206 16.50 29.55 -17.91
N ASN A 207 16.85 30.13 -16.76
CA ASN A 207 17.28 31.53 -16.67
C ASN A 207 18.58 31.80 -17.42
N SER A 208 19.57 30.88 -17.38
CA SER A 208 20.81 31.05 -18.13
C SER A 208 20.60 30.92 -19.63
N ASN A 209 19.74 29.99 -20.05
CA ASN A 209 19.35 29.82 -21.45
C ASN A 209 18.65 31.07 -21.99
N GLU A 210 17.73 31.66 -21.22
CA GLU A 210 17.06 32.91 -21.61
C GLU A 210 18.04 34.08 -21.77
N LYS A 211 19.00 34.22 -20.85
CA LYS A 211 20.05 35.25 -20.97
C LYS A 211 20.87 35.07 -22.25
N LEU A 212 21.27 33.84 -22.55
CA LEU A 212 22.03 33.53 -23.76
C LEU A 212 21.23 33.82 -25.04
N LYS A 213 19.93 33.52 -25.06
CA LYS A 213 19.04 33.89 -26.18
C LYS A 213 19.00 35.40 -26.39
N ILE A 214 18.86 36.18 -25.31
CA ILE A 214 18.85 37.64 -25.37
C ILE A 214 20.19 38.19 -25.90
N GLU A 215 21.32 37.63 -25.43
CA GLU A 215 22.66 38.04 -25.90
C GLU A 215 22.88 37.69 -27.38
N LEU A 216 22.46 36.51 -27.80
CA LEU A 216 22.50 36.05 -29.18
C LEU A 216 21.63 36.94 -30.09
N GLU A 217 20.43 37.34 -29.63
CA GLU A 217 19.59 38.27 -30.36
C GLU A 217 20.24 39.65 -30.50
N LYS A 218 20.86 40.18 -29.44
CA LYS A 218 21.60 41.45 -29.48
C LYS A 218 22.76 41.38 -30.47
N ALA A 219 23.56 40.32 -30.43
CA ALA A 219 24.67 40.12 -31.36
C ALA A 219 24.20 40.03 -32.82
N TYR A 220 23.08 39.33 -33.08
CA TYR A 220 22.50 39.29 -34.43
C TYR A 220 22.04 40.66 -34.91
N ARG A 221 21.35 41.44 -34.07
CA ARG A 221 20.92 42.82 -34.40
C ARG A 221 22.11 43.71 -34.74
N GLU A 222 23.20 43.59 -33.98
CA GLU A 222 24.43 44.36 -34.22
C GLU A 222 25.12 43.96 -35.53
N ILE A 223 25.24 42.66 -35.81
CA ILE A 223 25.76 42.15 -37.08
C ILE A 223 24.93 42.66 -38.26
N GLU A 224 23.60 42.65 -38.14
CA GLU A 224 22.73 43.19 -39.19
C GLU A 224 22.92 44.69 -39.40
N HIS A 225 23.09 45.46 -38.32
CA HIS A 225 23.37 46.88 -38.39
C HIS A 225 24.66 47.15 -39.15
N TRP A 226 25.76 46.49 -38.77
CA TRP A 226 27.06 46.65 -39.42
C TRP A 226 27.07 46.17 -40.88
N LYS A 227 26.32 45.11 -41.20
CA LYS A 227 26.15 44.66 -42.60
C LYS A 227 25.45 45.73 -43.44
N LYS A 228 24.39 46.36 -42.92
CA LYS A 228 23.66 47.42 -43.61
C LYS A 228 24.55 48.65 -43.84
N THR A 229 25.27 49.10 -42.81
CA THR A 229 26.17 50.26 -42.94
C THR A 229 27.33 49.98 -43.90
N TYR A 230 27.93 48.79 -43.84
CA TYR A 230 28.97 48.38 -44.79
C TYR A 230 28.48 48.37 -46.25
N ASN A 231 27.29 47.82 -46.50
CA ASN A 231 26.70 47.79 -47.84
C ASN A 231 26.41 49.20 -48.36
N ALA A 232 25.86 50.10 -47.53
CA ALA A 232 25.60 51.48 -47.91
C ALA A 232 26.91 52.21 -48.30
N LEU A 233 27.97 52.09 -47.50
CA LEU A 233 29.28 52.67 -47.80
C LEU A 233 29.92 52.08 -49.06
N LYS A 234 29.63 50.81 -49.37
CA LYS A 234 30.11 50.14 -50.58
C LYS A 234 29.39 50.67 -51.82
N GLU A 235 28.10 50.97 -51.72
CA GLU A 235 27.32 51.57 -52.81
C GLU A 235 27.73 53.01 -53.10
N GLU A 236 28.02 53.82 -52.08
CA GLU A 236 28.50 55.21 -52.27
C GLU A 236 29.85 55.32 -52.99
N LYS A 237 30.68 54.27 -52.94
CA LYS A 237 32.02 54.25 -53.56
C LYS A 237 32.04 53.71 -55.00
N LYS A 238 30.88 53.33 -55.54
CA LYS A 238 30.76 52.74 -56.88
C LYS A 238 30.15 53.73 -57.86
#